data_AF-A0A413ZFH7-F1
#
_entry.id   AF-A0A413ZFH7-F1
#
_cell.length_a   1.000
_cell.length_b   1.000
_cell.length_c   1.000
_cell.angle_alpha   90.00
_cell.angle_beta   90.00
_cell.angle_gamma   90.00
#
_symmetry.space_group_name_H-M   'P 1'
#
loop_
_entity.id
_entity.type
_entity.pdbx_description
1 polymer ?
#
loop_
_entity_poly.entity_id
_entity_poly.type
_entity_poly.pdbx_seq_one_letter_code
_entity_poly.pdbx_strand_id
1 'polypeptide(L)'
;MGTLFGVDGELLERQYRNHLSGYLCWEQLPHAEEWLLFEKNIGAYVGLDEVCLSRGELYTVLINKERKGRSGSLIAVVKGTDVKTV
;
A
#
# COMPACT_ATOMS: atom_id res chain seq x y z
N MET A 1 26.76 1.78 9.14
CA MET A 1 27.41 0.46 8.91
C MET A 1 27.97 0.34 7.48
N GLY A 2 27.23 0.69 6.41
CA GLY A 2 27.74 0.59 5.02
C GLY A 2 28.99 1.45 4.72
N THR A 3 29.06 2.66 5.27
CA THR A 3 30.23 3.56 5.16
C THR A 3 31.52 2.98 5.77
N LEU A 4 31.43 2.05 6.72
CA LEU A 4 32.60 1.41 7.33
C LEU A 4 33.30 0.44 6.35
N PHE A 5 32.57 -0.07 5.35
CA PHE A 5 33.04 -1.02 4.34
C PHE A 5 33.18 -0.40 2.95
N GLY A 6 33.04 0.93 2.83
CA GLY A 6 33.07 1.63 1.53
C GLY A 6 31.89 1.30 0.62
N VAL A 7 30.79 0.77 1.17
CA VAL A 7 29.59 0.40 0.42
C VAL A 7 28.56 1.51 0.54
N ASP A 8 28.06 1.97 -0.61
CA ASP A 8 26.89 2.83 -0.69
C ASP A 8 25.63 2.00 -0.37
N GLY A 9 25.03 2.29 0.79
CA GLY A 9 23.85 1.57 1.26
C GLY A 9 22.61 1.80 0.39
N GLU A 10 22.45 3.00 -0.19
CA GLU A 10 21.32 3.32 -1.06
C GLU A 10 21.43 2.54 -2.37
N LEU A 11 22.63 2.50 -2.95
CA LEU A 11 22.90 1.70 -4.15
C LEU A 11 22.64 0.22 -3.89
N LEU A 12 23.09 -0.30 -2.75
CA LEU A 12 22.88 -1.69 -2.35
C LEU A 12 21.39 -2.02 -2.20
N GLU A 13 20.64 -1.20 -1.46
CA GLU A 13 19.21 -1.41 -1.27
C GLU A 13 18.44 -1.39 -2.58
N ARG A 14 18.83 -0.49 -3.50
CA ARG A 14 18.22 -0.40 -4.82
C ARG A 14 18.52 -1.63 -5.68
N GLN A 15 19.76 -2.09 -5.69
CA GLN A 15 20.18 -3.27 -6.47
C GLN A 15 19.58 -4.57 -5.92
N TYR A 16 19.45 -4.68 -4.59
CA TYR A 16 18.96 -5.87 -3.91
C TYR A 16 17.52 -5.71 -3.40
N ARG A 17 16.73 -4.80 -4.00
CA ARG A 17 15.36 -4.48 -3.58
C ARG A 17 14.50 -5.73 -3.39
N ASN A 18 14.53 -6.67 -4.32
CA ASN A 18 13.69 -7.87 -4.25
C ASN A 18 14.04 -8.79 -3.08
N HIS A 19 15.31 -8.79 -2.66
CA HIS A 19 15.78 -9.59 -1.53
C HIS A 19 15.61 -8.87 -0.19
N LEU A 20 15.83 -7.55 -0.17
CA LEU A 20 15.85 -6.76 1.07
C LEU A 20 14.49 -6.17 1.45
N SER A 21 13.60 -5.90 0.49
CA SER A 21 12.31 -5.23 0.75
C SER A 21 11.27 -6.12 1.42
N GLY A 22 11.46 -7.45 1.41
CA GLY A 22 10.46 -8.41 1.89
C GLY A 22 9.21 -8.52 1.01
N TYR A 23 9.14 -7.82 -0.13
CA TYR A 23 7.98 -7.82 -1.03
C TYR A 23 7.51 -9.22 -1.43
N LEU A 24 8.45 -10.11 -1.76
CA LEU A 24 8.15 -11.48 -2.20
C LEU A 24 7.62 -12.39 -1.08
N CYS A 25 7.87 -12.04 0.18
CA CYS A 25 7.41 -12.78 1.36
C CYS A 25 6.24 -12.06 2.05
N TRP A 26 5.71 -11.00 1.45
CA TRP A 26 4.62 -10.25 2.03
C TRP A 26 3.34 -11.07 2.01
N GLU A 27 2.73 -11.27 3.18
CA GLU A 27 1.52 -12.10 3.34
C GLU A 27 0.34 -11.64 2.48
N GLN A 28 0.27 -10.33 2.17
CA GLN A 28 -0.80 -9.79 1.33
C GLN A 28 -0.53 -9.92 -0.18
N LEU A 29 0.69 -10.30 -0.58
CA LEU A 29 1.07 -10.41 -2.00
C LEU A 29 0.08 -11.21 -2.87
N PRO A 30 -0.48 -12.35 -2.43
CA PRO A 30 -1.41 -13.13 -3.26
C PRO A 30 -2.72 -12.41 -3.62
N HIS A 31 -3.13 -11.41 -2.84
CA HIS A 31 -4.38 -10.68 -3.03
C HIS A 31 -4.19 -9.17 -3.18
N ALA A 32 -2.95 -8.68 -3.14
CA ALA A 32 -2.62 -7.26 -3.14
C ALA A 32 -3.13 -6.49 -4.38
N GLU A 33 -3.36 -7.19 -5.49
CA GLU A 33 -3.99 -6.61 -6.70
C GLU A 33 -5.48 -6.32 -6.50
N GLU A 34 -6.16 -7.13 -5.68
CA GLU A 34 -7.61 -7.05 -5.48
C GLU A 34 -7.95 -6.23 -4.24
N TRP A 35 -7.21 -6.41 -3.14
CA TRP A 35 -7.41 -5.63 -1.93
C TRP A 35 -6.18 -5.62 -1.01
N LEU A 36 -6.11 -4.59 -0.16
CA LEU A 36 -5.15 -4.41 0.91
C LEU A 36 -5.89 -3.97 2.16
N LEU A 37 -5.50 -4.49 3.32
CA LEU A 37 -6.10 -4.15 4.62
C LEU A 37 -5.04 -3.93 5.70
N PHE A 38 -5.17 -2.82 6.41
CA PHE A 38 -4.35 -2.43 7.55
C PHE A 38 -5.25 -2.23 8.76
N GLU A 39 -5.68 -3.31 9.39
CA GLU A 39 -6.64 -3.31 10.50
C GLU A 39 -6.21 -2.38 11.66
N LYS A 40 -4.90 -2.31 11.92
CA LYS A 40 -4.30 -1.46 12.97
C LYS A 40 -4.49 0.04 12.73
N ASN A 41 -4.87 0.43 11.52
CA ASN A 41 -5.08 1.84 11.15
C ASN A 41 -6.54 2.28 11.32
N ILE A 42 -7.48 1.37 11.64
CA ILE A 42 -8.88 1.70 11.87
C ILE A 42 -9.01 2.67 13.06
N GLY A 43 -9.77 3.74 12.87
CA GLY A 43 -10.03 4.76 13.88
C GLY A 43 -11.50 5.17 13.89
N ALA A 44 -11.88 6.10 14.78
CA ALA A 44 -13.27 6.51 14.93
C ALA A 44 -13.78 7.32 13.73
N TYR A 45 -12.90 8.07 13.07
CA TYR A 45 -13.26 8.90 11.92
C TYR A 45 -12.66 8.34 10.63
N VAL A 46 -13.53 7.74 9.82
CA VAL A 46 -13.15 7.09 8.57
C VAL A 46 -13.63 7.91 7.37
N GLY A 47 -12.80 7.96 6.33
CA GLY A 47 -13.13 8.47 5.00
C GLY A 47 -13.14 7.36 3.99
N LEU A 48 -14.08 7.42 3.06
CA LEU A 48 -14.14 6.57 1.90
C LEU A 48 -13.99 7.47 0.68
N ASP A 49 -13.12 7.08 -0.23
CA ASP A 49 -12.89 7.77 -1.49
C ASP A 49 -12.71 6.77 -2.62
N GLU A 50 -12.94 7.20 -3.85
CA GLU A 50 -12.77 6.37 -5.05
C GLU A 50 -11.72 7.01 -5.95
N VAL A 51 -10.68 6.24 -6.26
CA VAL A 51 -9.56 6.68 -7.09
C VAL A 51 -9.52 5.84 -8.35
N CYS A 52 -9.61 6.51 -9.49
CA CYS A 52 -9.38 5.89 -10.79
C CYS A 52 -7.87 5.95 -11.08
N LEU A 53 -7.21 4.80 -11.04
CA LEU A 53 -5.85 4.65 -11.53
C LEU A 53 -5.88 4.49 -13.07
N SER A 54 -4.73 4.77 -13.70
CA SER A 54 -4.61 4.73 -15.16
C SER A 54 -5.15 3.42 -15.75
N ARG A 55 -5.71 3.47 -16.96
CA ARG A 55 -6.21 2.29 -17.71
C ARG A 55 -7.52 1.68 -17.19
N GLY A 56 -8.32 2.45 -16.43
CA GLY A 56 -9.67 2.03 -16.02
C GLY A 56 -9.69 1.16 -14.78
N GLU A 57 -8.59 1.13 -14.01
CA GLU A 57 -8.55 0.44 -12.74
C GLU A 57 -9.11 1.36 -11.66
N LEU A 58 -10.32 1.03 -11.19
CA LEU A 58 -10.98 1.76 -10.14
C LEU A 58 -10.61 1.14 -8.79
N TYR A 59 -10.33 1.96 -7.78
CA TYR A 59 -10.12 1.48 -6.42
C TYR A 59 -10.90 2.33 -5.44
N THR A 60 -11.55 1.68 -4.48
CA THR A 60 -12.09 2.32 -3.29
C THR A 60 -11.02 2.32 -2.21
N VAL A 61 -10.71 3.49 -1.67
CA VAL A 61 -9.72 3.68 -0.61
C VAL A 61 -10.42 4.08 0.67
N LEU A 62 -10.10 3.38 1.75
CA LEU A 62 -10.56 3.68 3.10
C LEU A 62 -9.42 4.33 3.88
N ILE A 63 -9.67 5.52 4.43
CA ILE A 63 -8.67 6.30 5.17
C ILE A 63 -9.12 6.63 6.59
N ASN A 64 -8.19 6.62 7.53
CA ASN A 64 -8.35 7.19 8.86
C ASN A 64 -8.10 8.70 8.81
N LYS A 65 -9.17 9.49 8.99
CA LYS A 65 -9.09 10.97 8.97
C LYS A 65 -8.42 11.54 10.21
N GLU A 66 -8.38 10.83 11.33
CA GLU A 66 -7.70 11.28 12.56
C GLU A 66 -6.19 11.42 12.34
N ARG A 67 -5.64 10.60 11.44
CA ARG A 67 -4.22 10.58 11.10
C ARG A 67 -3.81 11.70 10.15
N LYS A 68 -4.77 12.45 9.60
CA LYS A 68 -4.55 13.67 8.80
C LYS A 68 -3.53 13.47 7.67
N GLY A 69 -3.59 12.33 6.97
CA GLY A 69 -2.72 11.99 5.85
C GLY A 69 -1.30 11.54 6.23
N ARG A 70 -1.01 11.34 7.53
CA ARG A 70 0.29 10.83 8.00
C ARG A 70 0.34 9.29 7.92
N SER A 71 1.49 8.71 8.24
CA SER A 71 1.62 7.26 8.42
C SER A 71 0.48 6.72 9.28
N GLY A 72 -0.08 5.58 8.88
CA GLY A 72 -1.26 4.96 9.49
C GLY A 72 -2.61 5.53 9.04
N SER A 73 -2.66 6.40 8.03
CA SER A 73 -3.93 6.89 7.47
C SER A 73 -4.59 5.88 6.54
N LEU A 74 -3.84 5.01 5.85
CA LEU A 74 -4.43 4.05 4.92
C LEU A 74 -5.01 2.86 5.68
N ILE A 75 -6.31 2.64 5.61
CA ILE A 75 -6.98 1.50 6.24
C ILE A 75 -7.13 0.38 5.23
N ALA A 76 -7.69 0.66 4.05
CA ALA A 76 -7.90 -0.36 3.03
C ALA A 76 -7.81 0.24 1.63
N VAL A 77 -7.44 -0.60 0.66
CA VAL A 77 -7.58 -0.35 -0.77
C VAL A 77 -8.31 -1.55 -1.33
N VAL A 78 -9.39 -1.34 -2.07
CA VAL A 78 -10.21 -2.43 -2.63
C VAL A 78 -10.44 -2.11 -4.09
N LYS A 79 -10.16 -3.06 -4.98
CA LYS A 79 -10.45 -2.92 -6.41
C LYS A 79 -11.95 -2.74 -6.58
N GLY A 80 -12.30 -1.63 -7.22
CA GLY A 80 -13.67 -1.28 -7.55
C GLY A 80 -14.20 -2.32 -8.53
N THR A 81 -15.35 -2.91 -8.19
CA THR A 81 -16.09 -3.75 -9.12
C THR A 81 -16.93 -2.86 -10.04
N ASP A 82 -16.83 -3.10 -11.34
CA ASP A 82 -17.70 -2.49 -12.36
C ASP A 82 -19.17 -2.67 -11.94
N VAL A 83 -19.97 -1.60 -12.06
CA VAL A 83 -21.41 -1.68 -11.77
C VAL A 83 -22.01 -2.62 -12.81
N LYS A 84 -22.37 -3.83 -12.39
CA LYS A 84 -23.27 -4.65 -13.21
C LYS A 84 -24.61 -3.95 -13.26
N THR A 85 -24.86 -3.23 -14.35
CA THR A 85 -26.20 -2.78 -14.74
C THR A 85 -27.07 -4.03 -14.84
N VAL A 86 -28.11 -4.11 -14.00
CA VAL A 86 -29.16 -5.14 -14.05
C VAL A 86 -30.14 -4.81 -15.18
#